data_AF-A0A816FJF2-F1
#
_entry.id   AF-A0A816FJF2-F1
#
_cell.length_a   1.000
_cell.length_b   1.000
_cell.length_c   1.000
_cell.angle_alpha   90.00
_cell.angle_beta   90.00
_cell.angle_gamma   90.00
#
_symmetry.space_group_name_H-M   'P 1'
#
loop_
_entity.id
_entity.type
_entity.pdbx_description
1 polymer ?
#
loop_
_entity_poly.entity_id
_entity_poly.type
_entity_poly.pdbx_seq_one_letter_code
_entity_poly.pdbx_strand_id
1 'polypeptide(L)'
;MPELFQQPYRAISPADFWSRWHQIFKNTWIELIFKPISKFILYYWPYSPKFIVNGISSMCVFLFSGIIHEYYIYVAFEKFTGDQIKFFILQGLAVCIEYIFKHQFHQVYIPKSIGFLLTFIFNGITASYFMQPWISYFVQRQAFKYSLMNLIIRILSDKY
;
A
#
# COMPACT_ATOMS: atom_id res chain seq x y z
N MET A 1 5.97 -21.10 -9.62
CA MET A 1 5.91 -19.66 -9.30
C MET A 1 5.11 -19.51 -8.02
N PRO A 2 5.47 -18.60 -7.09
CA PRO A 2 4.65 -18.37 -5.89
C PRO A 2 3.25 -17.87 -6.28
N GLU A 3 2.22 -18.32 -5.55
CA GLU A 3 0.85 -17.82 -5.72
C GLU A 3 0.81 -16.30 -5.49
N LEU A 4 0.10 -15.55 -6.34
CA LEU A 4 0.02 -14.09 -6.23
C LEU A 4 -0.61 -13.64 -4.90
N PHE A 5 -1.61 -14.40 -4.40
CA PHE A 5 -2.34 -14.11 -3.17
C PHE A 5 -2.56 -15.39 -2.37
N GLN A 6 -2.34 -15.32 -1.04
CA GLN A 6 -2.53 -16.45 -0.12
C GLN A 6 -3.69 -16.19 0.85
N GLN A 7 -4.91 -16.10 0.30
CA GLN A 7 -6.14 -15.80 1.06
C GLN A 7 -5.99 -14.55 1.97
N PRO A 8 -5.62 -13.37 1.43
CA PRO A 8 -5.36 -12.17 2.23
C PRO A 8 -6.58 -11.68 3.01
N TYR A 9 -7.78 -12.02 2.55
CA TYR A 9 -9.05 -11.75 3.25
C TYR A 9 -9.21 -12.57 4.55
N ARG A 10 -8.30 -13.48 4.90
CA ARG A 10 -8.28 -14.19 6.19
C ARG A 10 -7.21 -13.67 7.16
N ALA A 11 -6.55 -12.57 6.81
CA ALA A 11 -5.47 -12.02 7.62
C ALA A 11 -5.96 -11.56 8.99
N ILE A 12 -5.19 -11.89 10.03
CA ILE A 12 -5.51 -11.53 11.42
C ILE A 12 -4.69 -10.36 11.95
N SER A 13 -3.73 -9.86 11.16
CA SER A 13 -2.96 -8.65 11.46
C SER A 13 -2.51 -7.95 10.16
N PRO A 14 -2.15 -6.66 10.20
CA PRO A 14 -1.57 -5.96 9.06
C PRO A 14 -0.33 -6.67 8.48
N ALA A 15 0.60 -7.12 9.32
CA ALA A 15 1.78 -7.83 8.82
C ALA A 15 1.42 -9.19 8.18
N ASP A 16 0.44 -9.91 8.74
CA ASP A 16 -0.09 -11.16 8.16
C ASP A 16 -0.77 -10.89 6.80
N PHE A 17 -1.52 -9.80 6.66
CA PHE A 17 -2.12 -9.38 5.40
C PHE A 17 -1.07 -9.18 4.31
N TRP A 18 -0.03 -8.39 4.59
CA TRP A 18 1.04 -8.13 3.61
C TRP A 18 1.91 -9.37 3.34
N SER A 19 1.96 -10.32 4.27
CA SER A 19 2.60 -11.61 4.03
C SER A 19 1.84 -12.51 3.06
N ARG A 20 0.57 -12.18 2.76
CA ARG A 20 -0.34 -12.91 1.87
C ARG A 20 -0.70 -12.15 0.59
N TRP A 21 -0.40 -10.85 0.53
CA TRP A 21 -0.76 -9.96 -0.57
C TRP A 21 0.37 -9.85 -1.59
N HIS A 22 0.06 -9.89 -2.89
CA HIS A 22 1.00 -9.67 -4.00
C HIS A 22 2.39 -10.32 -3.82
N GLN A 23 2.44 -11.63 -3.58
CA GLN A 23 3.67 -12.33 -3.24
C GLN A 23 4.74 -12.34 -4.34
N ILE A 24 4.35 -12.04 -5.59
CA ILE A 24 5.28 -11.92 -6.71
C ILE A 24 6.39 -10.89 -6.45
N PHE A 25 6.10 -9.80 -5.73
CA PHE A 25 7.07 -8.74 -5.44
C PHE A 25 7.82 -8.93 -4.11
N LYS A 26 7.43 -9.92 -3.30
CA LYS A 26 7.96 -10.09 -1.94
C LYS A 26 9.47 -10.25 -1.94
N ASN A 27 10.01 -11.15 -2.76
CA ASN A 27 11.44 -11.39 -2.82
C ASN A 27 12.19 -10.15 -3.34
N THR A 28 11.63 -9.48 -4.35
CA THR A 28 12.19 -8.23 -4.89
C THR A 28 12.32 -7.17 -3.81
N TRP A 29 11.28 -6.94 -3.01
CA TRP A 29 11.33 -5.96 -1.91
C TRP A 29 12.25 -6.37 -0.77
N ILE A 30 12.32 -7.67 -0.47
CA ILE A 30 13.25 -8.19 0.55
C ILE A 30 14.70 -7.93 0.13
N GLU A 31 15.07 -8.28 -1.10
CA GLU A 31 16.45 -8.17 -1.58
C GLU A 31 16.86 -6.72 -1.88
N LEU A 32 16.00 -5.93 -2.51
CA LEU A 32 16.35 -4.58 -2.96
C LEU A 32 16.28 -3.53 -1.87
N ILE A 33 15.41 -3.71 -0.87
CA ILE A 33 15.11 -2.65 0.10
C ILE A 33 15.30 -3.17 1.51
N PHE A 34 14.55 -4.20 1.92
CA PHE A 34 14.52 -4.61 3.33
C PHE A 34 15.91 -5.00 3.84
N LYS A 35 16.61 -5.91 3.14
CA LYS A 35 17.93 -6.39 3.55
C LYS A 35 18.99 -5.29 3.52
N PRO A 36 19.13 -4.48 2.45
CA PRO A 36 20.07 -3.35 2.45
C PRO A 36 19.84 -2.38 3.60
N ILE A 37 18.59 -1.98 3.85
CA ILE A 37 18.26 -1.08 4.97
C ILE A 37 18.57 -1.73 6.32
N SER A 38 18.20 -3.00 6.51
CA SER A 38 18.53 -3.74 7.75
C SER A 38 20.04 -3.80 7.99
N LYS A 39 20.83 -4.10 6.95
CA LYS A 39 22.30 -4.13 7.04
C LYS A 39 22.88 -2.76 7.34
N PHE A 40 22.36 -1.71 6.70
CA PHE A 40 22.79 -0.33 6.95
C PHE A 40 22.53 0.08 8.40
N ILE A 41 21.33 -0.20 8.94
CA ILE A 41 21.00 0.10 10.33
C ILE A 41 21.94 -0.66 11.27
N LEU A 42 22.15 -1.96 11.05
CA LEU A 42 23.02 -2.77 11.90
C LEU A 42 24.51 -2.41 11.77
N TYR A 43 24.92 -1.81 10.66
CA TYR A 43 26.29 -1.31 10.49
C TYR A 43 26.53 -0.07 11.38
N TYR A 44 25.62 0.91 11.37
CA TYR A 44 25.76 2.14 12.16
C TYR A 44 25.29 2.01 13.61
N TRP A 45 24.34 1.10 13.88
CA TRP A 45 23.80 0.83 15.20
C TRP A 45 23.70 -0.69 15.46
N PRO A 46 24.83 -1.36 15.74
CA PRO A 46 24.91 -2.83 15.83
C PRO A 46 24.03 -3.46 16.91
N TYR A 47 23.80 -2.75 18.01
CA TYR A 47 23.00 -3.21 19.14
C TYR A 47 21.52 -2.85 19.02
N SER A 48 21.05 -2.43 17.84
CA SER A 48 19.65 -2.11 17.60
C SER A 48 18.75 -3.31 17.89
N PRO A 49 17.65 -3.12 18.67
CA PRO A 49 16.65 -4.16 18.84
C PRO A 49 16.05 -4.62 17.51
N LYS A 50 15.89 -5.94 17.33
CA LYS A 50 15.39 -6.53 16.07
C LYS A 50 14.04 -5.96 15.62
N PHE A 51 13.14 -5.65 16.56
CA PHE A 51 11.83 -5.08 16.23
C PHE A 51 11.96 -3.67 15.61
N ILE A 52 12.94 -2.88 16.03
CA ILE A 52 13.23 -1.55 15.45
C ILE A 52 13.79 -1.72 14.04
N VAL A 53 14.79 -2.59 13.87
CA VAL A 53 15.41 -2.85 12.55
C VAL A 53 14.36 -3.33 11.55
N ASN A 54 13.52 -4.30 11.95
CA ASN A 54 12.44 -4.82 11.11
C ASN A 54 11.37 -3.77 10.84
N GLY A 55 11.00 -2.96 11.83
CA GLY A 55 10.02 -1.88 11.67
C GLY A 55 10.48 -0.84 10.66
N ILE A 56 11.68 -0.26 10.85
CA ILE A 56 12.24 0.74 9.93
C ILE A 56 12.41 0.14 8.52
N SER A 57 12.96 -1.07 8.41
CA SER A 57 13.16 -1.72 7.11
C SER A 57 11.82 -1.99 6.39
N SER A 58 10.78 -2.40 7.13
CA SER A 58 9.44 -2.56 6.57
C SER A 58 8.86 -1.23 6.13
N MET A 59 8.97 -0.18 6.95
CA MET A 59 8.51 1.17 6.60
C MET A 59 9.15 1.68 5.31
N CYS A 60 10.45 1.46 5.12
CA CYS A 60 11.13 1.83 3.87
C CYS A 60 10.56 1.08 2.65
N VAL A 61 10.22 -0.21 2.79
CA VAL A 61 9.55 -0.97 1.73
C VAL A 61 8.19 -0.36 1.40
N PHE A 62 7.39 -0.04 2.42
CA PHE A 62 6.09 0.61 2.24
C PHE A 62 6.21 1.96 1.54
N LEU A 63 7.11 2.83 2.00
CA LEU A 63 7.36 4.14 1.40
C LEU A 63 7.76 4.02 -0.08
N PHE A 64 8.67 3.11 -0.40
CA PHE A 64 9.09 2.89 -1.78
C PHE A 64 7.93 2.40 -2.66
N SER A 65 7.12 1.47 -2.15
CA SER A 65 5.90 1.02 -2.83
C SER A 65 4.92 2.17 -3.04
N GLY A 66 4.74 3.04 -2.04
CA GLY A 66 3.91 4.24 -2.16
C GLY A 66 4.37 5.20 -3.24
N ILE A 67 5.67 5.43 -3.36
CA ILE A 67 6.26 6.26 -4.41
C ILE A 67 5.97 5.67 -5.80
N ILE A 68 6.15 4.35 -5.97
CA ILE A 68 5.86 3.68 -7.24
C ILE A 68 4.37 3.80 -7.59
N HIS A 69 3.48 3.58 -6.63
CA HIS A 69 2.04 3.67 -6.88
C HIS A 69 1.60 5.11 -7.19
N GLU A 70 2.18 6.11 -6.54
CA GLU A 70 1.94 7.52 -6.88
C GLU A 70 2.46 7.85 -8.29
N TYR A 71 3.61 7.30 -8.66
CA TYR A 71 4.14 7.42 -10.03
C TYR A 71 3.20 6.79 -11.08
N TYR A 72 2.57 5.65 -10.79
CA TYR A 72 1.58 5.07 -11.69
C TYR A 72 0.36 5.97 -11.88
N ILE A 73 -0.14 6.60 -10.82
CA ILE A 73 -1.22 7.60 -10.92
C ILE A 73 -0.77 8.78 -11.78
N TYR A 74 0.44 9.28 -11.55
CA TYR A 74 0.99 10.39 -12.32
C TYR A 74 1.10 10.06 -13.82
N VAL A 75 1.62 8.88 -14.19
CA VAL A 75 1.72 8.47 -15.59
C VAL A 75 0.34 8.25 -16.21
N ALA A 76 -0.63 7.73 -15.45
CA ALA A 76 -1.96 7.43 -15.98
C ALA A 76 -2.85 8.68 -16.14
N PHE A 77 -2.70 9.67 -15.28
CA PHE A 77 -3.64 10.80 -15.16
C PHE A 77 -2.99 12.18 -15.13
N GLU A 78 -1.66 12.28 -15.13
CA GLU A 78 -0.89 13.53 -14.99
C GLU A 78 -1.24 14.30 -13.71
N LYS A 79 -1.56 13.57 -12.64
CA LYS A 79 -1.91 14.11 -11.32
C LYS A 79 -1.00 13.52 -10.24
N PHE A 80 -0.62 14.35 -9.28
CA PHE A 80 0.07 13.95 -8.07
C PHE A 80 -0.78 14.36 -6.87
N THR A 81 -1.18 13.38 -6.06
CA THR A 81 -2.15 13.52 -4.96
C THR A 81 -1.55 13.26 -3.59
N GLY A 82 -0.51 12.42 -3.56
CA GLY A 82 0.06 11.85 -2.35
C GLY A 82 -0.82 10.80 -1.67
N ASP A 83 -1.98 10.44 -2.24
CA ASP A 83 -2.91 9.50 -1.60
C ASP A 83 -2.36 8.07 -1.57
N GLN A 84 -1.58 7.68 -2.58
CA GLN A 84 -0.89 6.39 -2.57
C GLN A 84 0.19 6.38 -1.49
N ILE A 85 0.99 7.44 -1.40
CA ILE A 85 2.01 7.58 -0.36
C ILE A 85 1.35 7.53 1.04
N LYS A 86 0.26 8.25 1.27
CA LYS A 86 -0.50 8.21 2.53
C LYS A 86 -0.97 6.79 2.86
N PHE A 87 -1.55 6.08 1.89
CA PHE A 87 -2.00 4.70 2.07
C PHE A 87 -0.85 3.80 2.55
N PHE A 88 0.29 3.81 1.85
CA PHE A 88 1.41 2.95 2.21
C PHE A 88 2.08 3.38 3.53
N ILE A 89 2.12 4.67 3.88
CA ILE A 89 2.58 5.15 5.19
C ILE A 89 1.70 4.57 6.31
N LEU A 90 0.37 4.68 6.18
CA LEU A 90 -0.55 4.14 7.19
C LEU A 90 -0.37 2.63 7.38
N GLN A 91 -0.20 1.90 6.28
CA GLN A 91 0.05 0.46 6.29
C GLN A 91 1.40 0.11 6.94
N GLY A 92 2.45 0.85 6.61
CA GLY A 92 3.76 0.70 7.23
C GLY A 92 3.74 1.00 8.73
N LEU A 93 3.03 2.05 9.14
CA LEU A 93 2.88 2.41 10.56
C LEU A 93 2.17 1.30 11.32
N ALA A 94 1.09 0.74 10.77
CA ALA A 94 0.36 -0.37 11.38
C ALA A 94 1.26 -1.60 11.60
N VAL A 95 2.11 -1.93 10.62
CA VAL A 95 3.11 -3.02 10.75
C VAL A 95 4.18 -2.69 11.79
N CYS A 96 4.68 -1.46 11.84
CA CYS A 96 5.63 -1.03 12.88
C CYS A 96 5.03 -1.12 14.28
N ILE A 97 3.78 -0.65 14.44
CA ILE A 97 3.04 -0.75 15.71
C ILE A 97 2.86 -2.21 16.09
N GLU A 98 2.55 -3.10 15.14
CA GLU A 98 2.46 -4.53 15.39
C GLU A 98 3.79 -5.13 15.90
N TYR A 99 4.94 -4.73 15.35
CA TYR A 99 6.25 -5.17 15.85
C TYR A 99 6.51 -4.67 17.28
N ILE A 100 6.21 -3.41 17.58
CA ILE A 100 6.36 -2.83 18.92
C ILE A 100 5.45 -3.54 19.90
N PHE A 101 4.18 -3.75 19.52
CA PHE A 101 3.19 -4.41 20.36
C PHE A 101 3.60 -5.85 20.68
N LYS A 102 4.02 -6.61 19.66
CA LYS A 102 4.53 -7.99 19.85
C LYS A 102 5.77 -8.05 20.72
N HIS A 103 6.61 -7.01 20.71
CA HIS A 103 7.79 -6.94 21.57
C HIS A 103 7.41 -6.62 23.03
N GLN A 104 6.63 -5.56 23.24
CA GLN A 104 6.26 -5.05 24.58
C GLN A 104 5.26 -5.96 25.29
N PHE A 105 4.29 -6.51 24.56
CA PHE A 105 3.15 -7.26 25.08
C PHE A 105 3.13 -8.70 24.60
N HIS A 106 4.30 -9.34 24.52
CA HIS A 106 4.47 -10.70 23.99
C HIS A 106 3.62 -11.78 24.69
N GLN A 107 3.17 -11.54 25.93
CA GLN A 107 2.29 -12.43 26.69
C GLN A 107 0.79 -12.19 26.44
N VAL A 108 0.41 -11.10 25.77
CA VAL A 108 -1.00 -10.76 25.54
C VAL A 108 -1.54 -11.57 24.37
N TYR A 109 -2.50 -12.44 24.67
CA TYR A 109 -3.23 -13.18 23.65
C TYR A 109 -4.31 -12.31 23.01
N ILE A 110 -4.23 -12.10 21.70
CA ILE A 110 -5.32 -11.49 20.91
C ILE A 110 -6.12 -12.60 20.23
N PRO A 111 -7.42 -12.76 20.53
CA PRO A 111 -8.28 -13.69 19.83
C PRO A 111 -8.27 -13.45 18.32
N LYS A 112 -8.16 -14.52 17.52
CA LYS A 112 -8.07 -14.43 16.05
C LYS A 112 -9.23 -13.64 15.44
N SER A 113 -10.44 -13.78 15.97
CA SER A 113 -11.62 -13.05 15.49
C SER A 113 -11.48 -11.55 15.67
N ILE A 114 -10.90 -11.10 16.80
CA ILE A 114 -10.65 -9.67 17.06
C ILE A 114 -9.57 -9.16 16.11
N GLY A 115 -8.45 -9.87 15.97
CA GLY A 115 -7.38 -9.50 15.04
C GLY A 115 -7.88 -9.42 13.59
N PHE A 116 -8.69 -10.39 13.17
CA PHE A 116 -9.36 -10.40 11.88
C PHE A 116 -10.25 -9.17 11.68
N LEU A 117 -11.16 -8.88 12.62
CA LEU A 117 -12.06 -7.73 12.52
C LEU A 117 -11.30 -6.41 12.46
N LEU A 118 -10.30 -6.23 13.32
CA LEU A 118 -9.47 -5.02 13.33
C LEU A 118 -8.72 -4.84 12.01
N THR A 119 -8.11 -5.91 11.50
CA THR A 119 -7.37 -5.90 10.23
C THR A 119 -8.30 -5.62 9.06
N PHE A 120 -9.47 -6.25 9.04
CA PHE A 120 -10.48 -6.05 8.00
C PHE A 120 -10.99 -4.61 7.97
N ILE A 121 -11.37 -4.06 9.13
CA ILE A 121 -11.83 -2.67 9.25
C ILE A 121 -10.73 -1.69 8.84
N PHE A 122 -9.50 -1.89 9.35
CA PHE A 122 -8.36 -1.04 9.00
C PHE A 122 -8.06 -1.05 7.50
N ASN A 123 -8.05 -2.23 6.87
CA ASN A 123 -7.85 -2.34 5.43
C ASN A 123 -9.01 -1.73 4.64
N GLY A 124 -10.26 -1.91 5.08
CA GLY A 124 -11.43 -1.31 4.45
C GLY A 124 -11.38 0.22 4.46
N ILE A 125 -11.01 0.81 5.60
CA ILE A 125 -10.86 2.28 5.74
C ILE A 125 -9.71 2.76 4.86
N THR A 126 -8.54 2.14 4.97
CA THR A 126 -7.35 2.61 4.25
C THR A 126 -7.43 2.37 2.74
N ALA A 127 -8.15 1.34 2.28
CA ALA A 127 -8.37 1.07 0.85
C ALA A 127 -9.02 2.25 0.11
N SER A 128 -9.77 3.11 0.79
CA SER A 128 -10.33 4.33 0.19
C SER A 128 -9.24 5.25 -0.37
N TYR A 129 -8.15 5.47 0.36
CA TYR A 129 -7.00 6.27 -0.11
C TYR A 129 -6.33 5.64 -1.33
N PHE A 130 -6.24 4.31 -1.36
CA PHE A 130 -5.68 3.61 -2.51
C PHE A 130 -6.57 3.72 -3.74
N MET A 131 -7.90 3.59 -3.58
CA MET A 131 -8.85 3.51 -4.69
C MET A 131 -9.34 4.87 -5.19
N GLN A 132 -9.41 5.89 -4.33
CA GLN A 132 -10.00 7.19 -4.66
C GLN A 132 -9.36 7.88 -5.87
N PRO A 133 -8.02 7.92 -6.05
CA PRO A 133 -7.41 8.55 -7.22
C PRO A 133 -7.81 7.85 -8.52
N TRP A 134 -7.84 6.50 -8.51
CA TRP A 134 -8.25 5.71 -9.66
C TRP A 134 -9.69 6.00 -10.04
N ILE A 135 -10.61 5.96 -9.08
CA ILE A 135 -12.03 6.19 -9.35
C ILE A 135 -12.26 7.62 -9.84
N SER A 136 -11.71 8.60 -9.12
CA SER A 136 -11.99 10.02 -9.39
C SER A 136 -11.46 10.44 -10.75
N TYR A 137 -10.22 10.09 -11.07
CA TYR A 137 -9.60 10.53 -12.33
C TYR A 137 -10.02 9.69 -13.52
N PHE A 138 -10.31 8.40 -13.32
CA PHE A 138 -10.89 7.60 -14.39
C PHE A 138 -12.26 8.15 -14.81
N VAL A 139 -13.14 8.47 -13.85
CA VAL A 139 -14.45 9.06 -14.14
C VAL A 139 -14.31 10.42 -14.83
N GLN A 140 -13.43 11.29 -14.34
CA GLN A 140 -13.17 12.60 -14.97
C GLN A 140 -12.68 12.47 -16.42
N ARG A 141 -11.73 11.55 -16.68
CA ARG A 141 -11.19 11.33 -18.02
C ARG A 141 -12.25 10.80 -18.99
N GLN A 142 -13.13 9.91 -18.53
CA GLN A 142 -14.26 9.43 -19.34
C GLN A 142 -15.25 10.55 -19.62
N ALA A 143 -15.65 11.32 -18.60
CA ALA A 143 -16.57 12.44 -18.76
C ALA A 143 -16.06 13.48 -19.78
N PHE A 144 -14.77 13.81 -19.73
CA PHE A 144 -14.13 14.69 -20.70
C PHE A 144 -14.21 14.12 -22.13
N LYS A 145 -13.90 12.83 -22.31
CA LYS A 145 -13.96 12.16 -23.61
C LYS A 145 -15.36 12.21 -24.22
N TYR A 146 -16.40 11.93 -23.43
CA TYR A 146 -17.79 12.00 -23.91
C TYR A 146 -18.21 13.44 -24.24
N SER A 147 -17.83 14.41 -23.41
CA SER A 147 -18.10 15.83 -23.68
C SER A 147 -17.46 16.31 -24.99
N LEU A 148 -16.20 15.94 -25.24
CA LEU A 148 -15.50 16.28 -26.48
C LEU A 148 -16.15 15.61 -27.70
N MET A 149 -16.53 14.34 -27.59
CA MET A 149 -17.22 13.63 -28.67
C MET A 149 -18.57 14.28 -29.01
N ASN A 150 -19.35 14.65 -27.99
CA ASN A 150 -20.63 15.35 -28.19
C ASN A 150 -20.45 16.73 -28.83
N LEU A 151 -19.41 17.47 -28.45
CA LEU A 151 -19.08 18.75 -29.07
C LEU A 151 -18.72 18.58 -30.55
N ILE A 152 -17.90 17.59 -30.89
CA ILE A 152 -17.54 17.29 -32.29
C ILE A 152 -18.78 16.92 -33.10
N ILE A 153 -19.65 16.03 -32.58
CA ILE A 153 -20.89 15.65 -33.24
C ILE A 153 -21.75 16.89 -33.52
N ARG A 154 -21.89 17.79 -32.53
CA ARG A 154 -22.65 19.03 -32.69
C ARG A 154 -22.06 19.96 -33.76
N ILE A 155 -20.75 20.15 -33.77
CA ILE A 155 -20.08 20.98 -34.80
C ILE A 155 -20.26 20.37 -36.20
N LEU A 156 -20.24 19.04 -36.31
CA LEU A 156 -20.47 18.36 -37.58
C LEU A 156 -21.93 18.43 -38.01
N SER A 157 -22.90 18.31 -37.09
CA SER A 157 -24.32 18.43 -37.41
C SER A 157 -24.72 19.85 -37.80
N ASP A 158 -24.07 20.88 -37.26
CA ASP A 158 -24.39 22.27 -37.59
C ASP A 158 -23.85 22.69 -38.97
N LYS A 159 -23.03 21.84 -39.63
CA LYS A 159 -22.44 22.10 -40.96
C LYS A 159 -23.18 21.45 -42.14
N TYR A 160 -24.20 20.62 -41.89
CA TYR A 160 -25.01 19.93 -42.91
C TYR A 160 -26.50 20.08 -42.61
#